data_AF-A0A2N3ATC1-F1
#
_entry.id   AF-A0A2N3ATC1-F1
#
_cell.length_a   1.000
_cell.length_b   1.000
_cell.length_c   1.000
_cell.angle_alpha   90.00
_cell.angle_beta   90.00
_cell.angle_gamma   90.00
#
_symmetry.space_group_name_H-M   'P 1'
#
loop_
_entity.id
_entity.type
_entity.pdbx_description
1 polymer ?
#
loop_
_entity_poly.entity_id
_entity_poly.type
_entity_poly.pdbx_seq_one_letter_code
_entity_poly.pdbx_strand_id
1 'polypeptide(L)'
;MKLDFWQYTDDPLEKVVALIAKRVLGEGARLLVVSDDAEQRAAIARALWQAGPESFLANSEADAPGGADQPILLSAEPAASNGASHLILADGVFRDTP
;
A
#
# COMPACT_ATOMS: atom_id res chain seq x y z
N MET A 1 -17.93 6.98 2.11
CA MET A 1 -16.90 5.92 2.11
C MET A 1 -17.18 4.98 0.95
N LYS A 2 -16.18 4.67 0.12
CA LYS A 2 -16.26 3.69 -0.97
C LYS A 2 -15.34 2.52 -0.61
N LEU A 3 -15.81 1.29 -0.75
CA LEU A 3 -15.03 0.08 -0.49
C LEU A 3 -15.12 -0.82 -1.72
N ASP A 4 -13.96 -1.19 -2.26
CA ASP A 4 -13.83 -2.10 -3.40
C ASP A 4 -13.16 -3.40 -2.92
N PHE A 5 -13.68 -4.54 -3.34
CA PHE A 5 -13.09 -5.85 -3.03
C PHE A 5 -12.42 -6.41 -4.28
N TRP A 6 -11.15 -6.82 -4.12
CA TRP A 6 -10.38 -7.46 -5.18
C TRP A 6 -10.26 -8.95 -4.88
N GLN A 7 -10.91 -9.76 -5.72
CA GLN A 7 -10.65 -11.20 -5.78
C GLN A 7 -9.62 -11.45 -6.88
N TYR A 8 -8.45 -11.94 -6.51
CA TYR A 8 -7.40 -12.32 -7.46
C TYR A 8 -7.27 -13.85 -7.51
N THR A 9 -7.24 -14.40 -8.72
CA THR A 9 -7.14 -15.86 -8.95
C THR A 9 -5.74 -16.30 -9.36
N ASP A 10 -4.99 -15.47 -10.08
CA ASP A 10 -3.75 -15.89 -10.76
C ASP A 10 -2.55 -14.97 -10.54
N ASP A 11 -2.76 -13.71 -10.15
CA ASP A 11 -1.69 -12.76 -9.89
C ASP A 11 -1.27 -12.75 -8.42
N PRO A 12 0.04 -12.60 -8.11
CA PRO A 12 0.49 -12.43 -6.73
C PRO A 12 -0.05 -11.11 -6.15
N LEU A 13 -0.40 -11.12 -4.87
CA LEU A 13 -1.00 -9.97 -4.16
C LEU A 13 -0.18 -8.69 -4.35
N GLU A 14 1.14 -8.78 -4.27
CA GLU A 14 2.06 -7.66 -4.38
C GLU A 14 1.95 -6.95 -5.73
N LYS A 15 1.69 -7.71 -6.81
CA LYS A 15 1.46 -7.16 -8.15
C LYS A 15 0.13 -6.39 -8.20
N VAL A 16 -0.92 -6.93 -7.58
CA VAL A 16 -2.22 -6.25 -7.48
C VAL A 16 -2.09 -4.95 -6.69
N VAL A 17 -1.38 -4.97 -5.56
CA VAL A 17 -1.10 -3.77 -4.76
C VAL A 17 -0.35 -2.72 -5.59
N ALA A 18 0.67 -3.12 -6.36
CA ALA A 18 1.41 -2.19 -7.21
C ALA A 18 0.53 -1.56 -8.32
N LEU A 19 -0.39 -2.32 -8.92
CA LEU A 19 -1.34 -1.81 -9.91
C LEU A 19 -2.28 -0.76 -9.31
N ILE A 20 -2.82 -1.02 -8.12
CA ILE A 20 -3.70 -0.07 -7.41
C ILE A 20 -2.89 1.17 -6.99
N ALA A 21 -1.70 0.98 -6.43
CA ALA A 21 -0.82 2.08 -6.02
C ALA A 21 -0.48 3.02 -7.17
N LYS A 22 -0.16 2.48 -8.35
CA LYS A 22 0.08 3.29 -9.56
C LYS A 22 -1.13 4.16 -9.91
N ARG A 23 -2.34 3.62 -9.80
CA ARG A 23 -3.58 4.38 -10.06
C ARG A 23 -3.77 5.49 -9.02
N VAL A 24 -3.66 5.18 -7.74
CA VAL A 24 -3.83 6.15 -6.64
C VAL A 24 -2.83 7.31 -6.77
N LEU A 25 -1.55 7.01 -7.04
CA LEU A 25 -0.55 8.06 -7.23
C LEU A 25 -0.80 8.87 -8.51
N GLY A 26 -1.30 8.24 -9.58
CA GLY A 26 -1.69 8.93 -10.82
C GLY A 26 -2.84 9.92 -10.63
N GLU A 27 -3.67 9.74 -9.59
CA GLU A 27 -4.71 10.67 -9.17
C GLU A 27 -4.18 11.80 -8.25
N GLY A 28 -2.86 11.81 -7.96
CA GLY A 28 -2.23 12.76 -7.05
C GLY A 28 -2.50 12.47 -5.56
N ALA A 29 -3.06 11.30 -5.25
CA ALA A 29 -3.39 10.88 -3.90
C ALA A 29 -2.23 10.09 -3.26
N ARG A 30 -2.39 9.78 -1.97
CA ARG A 30 -1.44 8.99 -1.16
C ARG A 30 -2.11 7.72 -0.66
N LEU A 31 -1.30 6.68 -0.48
CA LEU A 31 -1.76 5.33 -0.14
C LEU A 31 -1.18 4.84 1.18
N LEU A 32 -2.01 4.16 1.96
CA LEU A 32 -1.61 3.32 3.09
C LEU A 32 -1.92 1.87 2.75
N VAL A 33 -0.93 0.99 2.91
CA VAL A 33 -1.07 -0.47 2.79
C VAL A 33 -0.92 -1.06 4.18
N VAL A 34 -1.95 -1.76 4.65
CA VAL A 34 -2.01 -2.36 5.98
C VAL A 34 -1.92 -3.88 5.87
N SER A 35 -1.02 -4.46 6.64
CA SER A 35 -0.95 -5.89 6.89
C SER A 35 -0.27 -6.13 8.22
N ASP A 36 -0.81 -6.99 9.07
CA ASP A 36 -0.15 -7.38 10.33
C ASP A 36 1.13 -8.20 10.08
N ASP A 37 1.23 -8.86 8.92
CA ASP A 37 2.39 -9.67 8.52
C ASP A 37 3.53 -8.79 7.96
N ALA A 38 4.62 -8.68 8.72
CA ALA A 38 5.81 -7.94 8.33
C ALA A 38 6.53 -8.51 7.08
N GLU A 39 6.51 -9.82 6.87
CA GLU A 39 7.11 -10.42 5.67
C GLU A 39 6.29 -10.07 4.42
N GLN A 40 4.96 -10.08 4.55
CA GLN A 40 4.06 -9.64 3.49
C GLN A 40 4.27 -8.15 3.17
N ARG A 41 4.37 -7.27 4.18
CA ARG A 41 4.68 -5.86 3.94
C ARG A 41 6.03 -5.70 3.23
N ALA A 42 7.07 -6.42 3.66
CA ALA A 42 8.38 -6.38 3.00
C ALA A 42 8.31 -6.88 1.54
N ALA A 43 7.51 -7.90 1.23
CA ALA A 43 7.28 -8.39 -0.12
C ALA A 43 6.59 -7.33 -1.01
N ILE A 44 5.54 -6.69 -0.49
CA ILE A 44 4.85 -5.59 -1.16
C ILE A 44 5.81 -4.42 -1.40
N ALA A 45 6.56 -4.00 -0.39
CA ALA A 45 7.53 -2.90 -0.51
C ALA A 45 8.55 -3.16 -1.62
N ARG A 46 9.09 -4.39 -1.70
CA ARG A 46 9.98 -4.80 -2.79
C ARG A 46 9.31 -4.74 -4.16
N ALA A 47 8.08 -5.23 -4.28
CA ALA A 47 7.35 -5.21 -5.54
C ALA A 47 7.03 -3.79 -6.02
N LEU A 48 6.68 -2.88 -5.09
CA LEU A 48 6.49 -1.46 -5.39
C LEU A 48 7.77 -0.83 -5.96
N TRP A 49 8.93 -1.12 -5.36
CA TRP A 49 10.22 -0.67 -5.90
C TRP A 49 10.55 -1.28 -7.27
N GLN A 50 10.08 -2.50 -7.55
CA GLN A 50 10.35 -3.23 -8.79
C GLN A 50 9.30 -2.98 -9.90
N ALA A 51 8.26 -2.18 -9.66
CA ALA A 51 7.14 -1.95 -10.58
C ALA A 51 7.56 -1.27 -11.92
N GLY A 52 8.82 -0.85 -12.03
CA GLY A 52 9.46 -0.44 -13.29
C GLY A 52 9.78 1.06 -13.34
N PRO A 53 10.67 1.47 -14.25
CA PRO A 53 11.24 2.82 -14.30
C PRO A 53 10.21 3.92 -14.64
N GLU A 54 9.11 3.59 -15.32
CA GLU A 54 8.01 4.54 -15.59
C GLU A 54 7.04 4.70 -14.42
N SER A 55 7.25 3.98 -13.31
CA SER A 55 6.36 3.99 -12.15
C SER A 55 7.19 3.74 -10.88
N PHE A 56 8.01 4.73 -10.52
CA PHE A 56 8.74 4.73 -9.26
C PHE A 56 7.74 4.89 -8.10
N LEU A 57 7.27 3.78 -7.55
CA LEU A 57 6.30 3.74 -6.45
C LEU A 57 7.04 3.87 -5.11
N ALA A 58 7.53 5.06 -4.82
CA ALA A 58 8.27 5.35 -3.60
C ALA A 58 7.46 4.98 -2.36
N ASN A 59 8.06 4.19 -1.46
CA ASN A 59 7.38 3.62 -0.32
C ASN A 59 8.33 3.41 0.86
N SER A 60 7.76 3.28 2.06
CA SER A 60 8.48 2.83 3.25
C SER A 60 7.53 2.20 4.27
N GLU A 61 8.10 1.49 5.24
CA GLU A 61 7.41 1.17 6.48
C GLU A 61 7.12 2.44 7.30
N ALA A 62 6.08 2.38 8.13
CA ALA A 62 5.62 3.49 8.95
C ALA A 62 6.58 3.85 10.09
N ASP A 63 7.34 2.88 10.60
CA ASP A 63 8.35 3.08 11.64
C ASP A 63 9.72 3.52 11.07
N ALA A 64 9.88 3.52 9.74
CA ALA A 64 11.10 3.95 9.10
C ALA A 64 11.29 5.48 9.20
N PRO A 65 12.54 5.96 9.37
CA PRO A 65 12.83 7.40 9.31
C PRO A 65 12.33 8.03 8.00
N GLY A 66 11.54 9.10 8.12
CA GLY A 66 10.96 9.79 6.96
C GLY A 66 9.77 9.07 6.32
N GLY A 67 9.19 8.06 6.97
CA GLY A 67 8.08 7.30 6.38
C GLY A 67 6.82 8.14 6.13
N ALA A 68 6.55 9.12 6.99
CA ALA A 68 5.44 10.07 6.79
C ALA A 68 5.58 10.91 5.50
N ASP A 69 6.78 11.05 4.95
CA ASP A 69 6.99 11.80 3.71
C ASP A 69 6.70 10.96 2.46
N GLN A 70 6.67 9.63 2.58
CA GLN A 70 6.48 8.73 1.44
C GLN A 70 5.05 8.76 0.90
N PRO A 71 4.87 8.71 -0.43
CA PRO A 71 3.55 8.71 -1.04
C PRO A 71 2.79 7.40 -0.81
N ILE A 72 3.50 6.30 -0.54
CA ILE A 72 2.95 5.02 -0.12
C ILE A 72 3.57 4.63 1.22
N LEU A 73 2.73 4.32 2.20
CA LEU A 73 3.15 3.88 3.53
C LEU A 73 2.72 2.43 3.74
N LEU A 74 3.60 1.61 4.30
CA LEU A 74 3.27 0.26 4.78
C LEU A 74 3.20 0.28 6.32
N SER A 75 2.20 -0.39 6.90
CA SER A 75 1.99 -0.39 8.35
C SER A 75 1.26 -1.64 8.82
N ALA A 76 1.47 -2.04 10.08
CA ALA A 76 0.60 -3.03 10.75
C ALA A 76 -0.76 -2.44 11.14
N GLU A 77 -0.79 -1.13 11.37
CA GLU A 77 -1.95 -0.39 11.86
C GLU A 77 -2.56 0.50 10.77
N PRO A 78 -3.88 0.70 10.76
CA PRO A 78 -4.58 1.60 9.85
C PRO A 78 -4.40 3.08 10.22
N ALA A 79 -3.15 3.51 10.42
CA ALA A 79 -2.76 4.86 10.79
C ALA A 79 -2.02 5.54 9.63
N ALA A 80 -2.70 6.43 8.92
CA ALA A 80 -2.18 7.13 7.74
C ALA A 80 -1.30 8.33 8.11
N SER A 81 -0.16 8.10 8.76
CA SER A 81 0.78 9.16 9.15
C SER A 81 1.35 9.94 7.95
N ASN A 82 1.31 9.34 6.75
CA ASN A 82 1.66 10.00 5.50
C ASN A 82 0.54 10.84 4.87
N GLY A 83 -0.62 10.96 5.51
CA GLY A 83 -1.79 11.66 4.98
C GLY A 83 -2.49 10.92 3.84
N ALA A 84 -2.37 9.60 3.77
CA ALA A 84 -3.09 8.78 2.79
C ALA A 84 -4.60 8.96 2.87
N SER A 85 -5.22 9.18 1.71
CA SER A 85 -6.68 9.19 1.55
C SER A 85 -7.22 7.85 1.06
N HIS A 86 -6.32 6.92 0.71
CA HIS A 86 -6.63 5.56 0.26
C HIS A 86 -5.96 4.54 1.16
N LEU A 87 -6.66 3.43 1.39
CA LEU A 87 -6.24 2.33 2.25
C LEU A 87 -6.42 1.00 1.53
N ILE A 88 -5.41 0.13 1.58
CA ILE A 88 -5.51 -1.28 1.22
C ILE A 88 -5.31 -2.11 2.48
N LEU A 89 -6.26 -3.00 2.79
CA LEU A 89 -6.09 -4.08 3.76
C LEU A 89 -5.58 -5.32 3.02
N ALA A 90 -4.26 -5.56 3.05
CA ALA A 90 -3.60 -6.56 2.23
C ALA A 90 -3.61 -7.98 2.84
N ASP A 91 -3.85 -8.09 4.15
CA ASP A 91 -3.89 -9.36 4.88
C ASP A 91 -5.26 -10.04 4.89
N GLY A 92 -6.26 -9.45 4.24
CA GLY A 92 -7.63 -9.99 4.19
C GLY A 92 -8.40 -9.83 5.50
N VAL A 93 -7.86 -9.12 6.49
CA VAL A 93 -8.54 -8.86 7.76
C VAL A 93 -9.25 -7.52 7.67
N PHE A 94 -10.58 -7.56 7.66
CA PHE A 94 -11.39 -6.35 7.72
C PHE A 94 -11.15 -5.60 9.04
N ARG A 95 -10.98 -4.28 8.94
CA ARG A 95 -10.79 -3.37 10.08
C ARG A 95 -11.73 -2.19 9.90
N ASP A 96 -12.37 -1.77 10.99
CA ASP A 96 -13.08 -0.49 11.00
C ASP A 96 -12.04 0.64 10.95
N THR A 97 -11.88 1.24 9.79
CA THR A 97 -10.97 2.37 9.57
C THR A 97 -11.76 3.67 9.51
N PRO A 98 -11.27 4.77 10.10
CA PRO A 98 -11.94 6.07 10.08
C PRO A 98 -12.09 6.67 8.68
#